data_AF-A0A7V4GE48-F1
#
_entry.id   AF-A0A7V4GE48-F1
#
_cell.length_a   1.000
_cell.length_b   1.000
_cell.length_c   1.000
_cell.angle_alpha   90.00
_cell.angle_beta   90.00
_cell.angle_gamma   90.00
#
_symmetry.space_group_name_H-M   'P 1'
#
loop_
_entity.id
_entity.type
_entity.pdbx_description
1 polymer ?
#
loop_
_entity_poly.entity_id
_entity_poly.type
_entity_poly.pdbx_seq_one_letter_code
_entity_poly.pdbx_strand_id
1 'polypeptide(L)'
;MSIQQIPAGAGPARAGTHGPSGPPAATTVELRLAVTDPEVTAELSRYPAGVERERFALAALRVGVLALRAAGGQIDGATVREAGERLLGELRELLAQRAGDLTRQLGETLTRYLDPQSGSLPRRLEDLVRSGGDLERVLRAHLAPDESVLARTLAQHLGENSPVFRLLSPEDAGGLRAQVEQTLARVLAEQRELILRQFSLDDRESALSRLVAELRQQQAQLQTDVRGQVETMAREFSLDKPDSALARLVARVDAAQKALVEQHQAFHGEVRATLAALQARREEAAQSTRHGAVFEEALGAALRDDAQRAGDVHEATGNTTGAIKNCKKGDHVVTLGPDSAAPGARIVWEAKEDRSYDLRRALDEIDEARRNRQAQVGVFVFSRRTAPPGLQPLARYGRDVVAVWDAEDPASDLVLRAAASVARALAVRERAAGDQTAETSQAIELATRAVEKQVGYLQEIITWSATIKNNAEKVIDRATRMAADLRKEVERLDEQVAALRTAP
;
A
#
# COMPACT_ATOMS: atom_id res chain seq x y z
N MET A 1 -24.30 -49.60 13.44
CA MET A 1 -23.59 -50.87 13.67
C MET A 1 -22.39 -50.91 12.73
N SER A 2 -21.29 -51.53 13.17
CA SER A 2 -19.96 -51.60 12.51
C SER A 2 -19.06 -50.39 12.80
N ILE A 3 -18.46 -50.31 13.99
CA ILE A 3 -17.24 -50.99 14.48
C ILE A 3 -15.98 -50.18 14.18
N GLN A 4 -15.52 -49.60 15.27
CA GLN A 4 -14.23 -49.03 15.64
C GLN A 4 -13.07 -50.00 15.41
N GLN A 5 -11.93 -49.51 14.89
CA GLN A 5 -10.62 -50.14 15.10
C GLN A 5 -9.48 -49.10 14.98
N ILE A 6 -8.79 -48.91 16.10
CA ILE A 6 -7.41 -48.40 16.22
C ILE A 6 -6.56 -49.63 16.59
N PRO A 7 -5.34 -49.78 16.05
CA PRO A 7 -4.13 -49.80 16.91
C PRO A 7 -2.95 -49.02 16.27
N ALA A 8 -2.25 -48.16 17.00
CA ALA A 8 -1.13 -48.40 17.93
C ALA A 8 0.23 -48.58 17.24
N GLY A 9 1.25 -47.82 17.70
CA GLY A 9 2.66 -48.17 17.48
C GLY A 9 3.59 -46.99 17.19
N ALA A 10 3.97 -46.23 18.22
CA ALA A 10 5.18 -45.40 18.21
C ALA A 10 6.42 -46.29 18.46
N GLY A 11 7.48 -46.09 17.66
CA GLY A 11 8.81 -46.68 17.85
C GLY A 11 9.86 -45.95 16.99
N PRO A 12 11.13 -45.81 17.44
CA PRO A 12 11.86 -44.56 17.29
C PRO A 12 12.89 -44.51 16.14
N ALA A 13 13.14 -43.25 15.72
CA ALA A 13 14.36 -42.69 15.15
C ALA A 13 15.31 -43.62 14.37
N ARG A 14 15.26 -43.54 13.04
CA ARG A 14 16.42 -43.80 12.18
C ARG A 14 16.96 -42.48 11.64
N ALA A 15 18.22 -42.20 11.99
CA ALA A 15 19.00 -41.08 11.51
C ALA A 15 19.11 -41.13 9.98
N GLY A 16 18.36 -40.23 9.31
CA GLY A 16 18.46 -39.95 7.90
C GLY A 16 19.52 -38.88 7.66
N THR A 17 20.61 -39.31 7.05
CA THR A 17 21.68 -38.53 6.42
C THR A 17 21.22 -37.18 5.83
N HIS A 18 21.81 -36.08 6.29
CA HIS A 18 21.67 -34.75 5.67
C HIS A 18 22.28 -34.75 4.26
N GLY A 19 21.43 -34.92 3.25
CA GLY A 19 21.69 -34.42 1.90
C GLY A 19 21.41 -32.91 1.85
N PRO A 20 22.08 -32.14 0.96
CA PRO A 20 21.94 -30.70 0.89
C PRO A 20 20.49 -30.33 0.54
N SER A 21 19.85 -29.55 1.42
CA SER A 21 18.52 -29.00 1.25
C SER A 21 18.46 -28.15 -0.02
N GLY A 22 17.66 -28.59 -1.00
CA GLY A 22 17.22 -27.75 -2.11
C GLY A 22 16.40 -26.55 -1.61
N PRO A 23 16.21 -25.51 -2.44
CA PRO A 23 15.53 -24.29 -2.05
C PRO A 23 14.10 -24.58 -1.53
N PRO A 24 13.63 -23.88 -0.48
CA PRO A 24 12.34 -24.15 0.13
C PRO A 24 11.19 -23.96 -0.87
N ALA A 25 10.26 -24.90 -0.87
CA ALA A 25 9.06 -24.87 -1.71
C ALA A 25 8.25 -23.59 -1.46
N ALA A 26 7.85 -22.92 -2.55
CA ALA A 26 7.13 -21.65 -2.49
C ALA A 26 5.74 -21.83 -1.86
N THR A 27 5.54 -21.26 -0.67
CA THR A 27 4.23 -21.18 0.00
C THR A 27 3.34 -20.17 -0.73
N THR A 28 2.22 -20.62 -1.30
CA THR A 28 1.23 -19.73 -1.93
C THR A 28 0.25 -19.18 -0.89
N VAL A 29 -0.04 -17.88 -0.94
CA VAL A 29 -1.03 -17.20 -0.08
C VAL A 29 -2.12 -16.61 -1.00
N GLU A 30 -3.38 -16.97 -0.77
CA GLU A 30 -4.53 -16.37 -1.48
C GLU A 30 -4.90 -15.05 -0.81
N LEU A 31 -4.90 -13.96 -1.57
CA LEU A 31 -5.24 -12.61 -1.10
C LEU A 31 -6.41 -12.06 -1.90
N ARG A 32 -7.50 -11.69 -1.23
CA ARG A 32 -8.65 -11.00 -1.83
C ARG A 32 -8.63 -9.54 -1.40
N LEU A 33 -8.51 -8.63 -2.35
CA LEU A 33 -8.37 -7.20 -2.09
C LEU A 33 -9.44 -6.42 -2.83
N ALA A 34 -10.19 -5.59 -2.11
CA ALA A 34 -11.09 -4.60 -2.69
C ALA A 34 -10.28 -3.32 -2.95
N VAL A 35 -10.01 -3.02 -4.23
CA VAL A 35 -9.29 -1.80 -4.63
C VAL A 35 -10.30 -0.68 -4.81
N THR A 36 -10.25 0.35 -3.97
CA THR A 36 -11.10 1.55 -4.05
C THR A 36 -10.35 2.79 -4.52
N ASP A 37 -9.03 2.71 -4.63
CA ASP A 37 -8.20 3.83 -5.08
C ASP A 37 -8.46 4.14 -6.58
N PRO A 38 -8.78 5.39 -6.95
CA PRO A 38 -9.17 5.75 -8.30
C PRO A 38 -8.05 5.59 -9.34
N GLU A 39 -6.78 5.77 -8.97
CA GLU A 39 -5.65 5.63 -9.89
C GLU A 39 -5.32 4.15 -10.14
N VAL A 40 -5.31 3.35 -9.06
CA VAL A 40 -5.05 1.91 -9.16
C VAL A 40 -6.20 1.18 -9.88
N THR A 41 -7.45 1.58 -9.63
CA THR A 41 -8.60 1.04 -10.37
C THR A 41 -8.57 1.42 -11.84
N ALA A 42 -8.16 2.64 -12.20
CA ALA A 42 -7.99 3.07 -13.59
C ALA A 42 -6.91 2.25 -14.31
N GLU A 43 -5.79 1.94 -13.67
CA GLU A 43 -4.74 1.11 -14.27
C GLU A 43 -5.12 -0.38 -14.36
N LEU A 44 -5.75 -0.95 -13.32
CA LEU A 44 -6.20 -2.35 -13.33
C LEU A 44 -7.31 -2.61 -14.34
N SER A 45 -8.16 -1.61 -14.59
CA SER A 45 -9.26 -1.72 -15.56
C SER A 45 -8.81 -1.66 -17.02
N ARG A 46 -7.56 -1.27 -17.30
CA ARG A 46 -6.95 -1.38 -18.64
C ARG A 46 -6.70 -2.82 -19.08
N TYR A 47 -6.59 -3.74 -18.13
CA TYR A 47 -6.44 -5.17 -18.40
C TYR A 47 -7.77 -5.89 -18.22
N PRO A 48 -8.15 -6.82 -19.12
CA PRO A 48 -9.38 -7.59 -18.98
C PRO A 48 -9.35 -8.47 -17.71
N ALA A 49 -10.53 -8.72 -17.13
CA ALA A 49 -10.64 -9.53 -15.92
C ALA A 49 -10.16 -10.97 -16.17
N GLY A 50 -9.34 -11.50 -15.26
CA GLY A 50 -8.73 -12.83 -15.36
C GLY A 50 -7.21 -12.79 -15.20
N VAL A 51 -6.53 -13.78 -15.78
CA VAL A 51 -5.10 -14.07 -15.55
C VAL A 51 -4.18 -12.89 -15.88
N GLU A 52 -4.52 -12.06 -16.88
CA GLU A 52 -3.70 -10.90 -17.25
C GLU A 52 -3.73 -9.78 -16.21
N ARG A 53 -4.93 -9.44 -15.72
CA ARG A 53 -5.09 -8.46 -14.63
C ARG A 53 -4.49 -8.97 -13.34
N GLU A 54 -4.63 -10.26 -13.03
CA GLU A 54 -4.00 -10.89 -11.87
C GLU A 54 -2.47 -10.86 -11.95
N ARG A 55 -1.89 -11.17 -13.13
CA ARG A 55 -0.44 -11.11 -13.34
C ARG A 55 0.09 -9.69 -13.17
N PHE A 56 -0.62 -8.69 -13.69
CA PHE A 56 -0.25 -7.29 -13.52
C PHE A 56 -0.37 -6.85 -12.04
N ALA A 57 -1.47 -7.19 -11.37
CA ALA A 57 -1.65 -6.90 -9.95
C ALA A 57 -0.56 -7.54 -9.08
N LEU A 58 -0.18 -8.79 -9.38
CA LEU A 58 0.88 -9.49 -8.67
C LEU A 58 2.27 -8.89 -8.94
N ALA A 59 2.54 -8.43 -10.16
CA ALA A 59 3.76 -7.70 -10.50
C ALA A 59 3.85 -6.36 -9.75
N ALA A 60 2.76 -5.59 -9.72
CA ALA A 60 2.68 -4.34 -8.98
C ALA A 60 2.86 -4.56 -7.46
N LEU A 61 2.21 -5.59 -6.90
CA LEU A 61 2.38 -5.97 -5.50
C LEU A 61 3.83 -6.39 -5.20
N ARG A 62 4.46 -7.15 -6.11
CA ARG A 62 5.87 -7.56 -5.97
C ARG A 62 6.81 -6.36 -5.94
N VAL A 63 6.62 -5.39 -6.84
CA VAL A 63 7.41 -4.15 -6.85
C VAL A 63 7.15 -3.34 -5.58
N GLY A 64 5.90 -3.20 -5.15
CA GLY A 64 5.55 -2.53 -3.89
C GLY A 64 6.20 -3.18 -2.67
N VAL A 65 6.19 -4.52 -2.58
CA VAL A 65 6.85 -5.27 -1.50
C VAL A 65 8.37 -5.07 -1.53
N LEU A 66 8.99 -5.06 -2.71
CA LEU A 66 10.43 -4.80 -2.85
C LEU A 66 10.79 -3.35 -2.46
N ALA A 67 9.97 -2.38 -2.85
CA ALA A 67 10.15 -0.97 -2.50
C ALA A 67 9.96 -0.73 -1.00
N LEU A 68 8.96 -1.36 -0.38
CA LEU A 68 8.74 -1.29 1.06
C LEU A 68 9.86 -2.01 1.85
N ARG A 69 10.41 -3.11 1.33
CA ARG A 69 11.61 -3.75 1.91
C ARG A 69 12.86 -2.89 1.79
N ALA A 70 13.02 -2.19 0.67
CA ALA A 70 14.12 -1.24 0.48
C ALA A 70 14.00 -0.03 1.42
N ALA A 71 12.78 0.50 1.60
CA ALA A 71 12.51 1.59 2.55
C ALA A 71 12.63 1.14 4.03
N GLY A 72 12.36 -0.14 4.32
CA GLY A 72 12.49 -0.75 5.65
C GLY A 72 13.91 -1.17 6.06
N GLY A 73 14.94 -0.85 5.25
CA GLY A 73 16.35 -1.08 5.62
C GLY A 73 16.82 -2.54 5.63
N GLN A 74 16.10 -3.46 4.98
CA GLN A 74 16.43 -4.91 4.97
C GLN A 74 16.97 -5.42 3.63
N ILE A 75 17.80 -4.64 2.93
CA ILE A 75 18.55 -5.17 1.78
C ILE A 75 20.03 -4.84 1.99
N ASP A 76 20.81 -5.91 2.21
CA ASP A 76 22.26 -5.87 2.27
C ASP A 76 22.81 -5.27 0.97
N GLY A 77 23.62 -4.20 1.07
CA GLY A 77 24.27 -3.58 -0.08
C GLY A 77 25.16 -4.54 -0.88
N ALA A 78 25.54 -5.66 -0.25
CA ALA A 78 26.24 -6.78 -0.89
C ALA A 78 25.39 -7.47 -1.96
N THR A 79 24.09 -7.68 -1.72
CA THR A 79 23.20 -8.40 -2.65
C THR A 79 22.91 -7.59 -3.91
N VAL A 80 22.82 -6.26 -3.77
CA VAL A 80 22.68 -5.34 -4.92
C VAL A 80 23.97 -5.27 -5.73
N ARG A 81 25.14 -5.27 -5.07
CA ARG A 81 26.44 -5.28 -5.75
C ARG A 81 26.68 -6.60 -6.49
N GLU A 82 26.34 -7.74 -5.89
CA GLU A 82 26.47 -9.06 -6.52
C GLU A 82 25.54 -9.23 -7.73
N ALA A 83 24.30 -8.74 -7.64
CA ALA A 83 23.38 -8.72 -8.78
C ALA A 83 23.88 -7.80 -9.91
N GLY A 84 24.50 -6.66 -9.57
CA GLY A 84 25.13 -5.75 -10.53
C GLY A 84 26.36 -6.36 -11.21
N GLU A 85 27.22 -7.05 -10.47
CA GLU A 85 28.39 -7.74 -11.01
C GLU A 85 27.99 -8.90 -11.93
N ARG A 86 26.94 -9.66 -11.59
CA ARG A 86 26.37 -10.70 -12.47
C ARG A 86 25.88 -10.14 -13.80
N LEU A 87 25.08 -9.07 -13.76
CA LEU A 87 24.56 -8.43 -14.97
C LEU A 87 25.67 -7.85 -15.86
N LEU A 88 26.72 -7.27 -15.27
CA LEU A 88 27.87 -6.77 -16.02
C LEU A 88 28.72 -7.91 -16.62
N GLY A 89 28.79 -9.06 -15.95
CA GLY A 89 29.40 -10.28 -16.47
C GLY A 89 28.67 -10.81 -17.70
N GLU A 90 27.34 -10.99 -17.59
CA GLU A 90 26.48 -11.48 -18.69
C GLU A 90 26.52 -10.54 -19.90
N LEU A 91 26.52 -9.22 -19.68
CA LEU A 91 26.64 -8.24 -20.77
C LEU A 91 28.01 -8.28 -21.46
N ARG A 92 29.10 -8.46 -20.71
CA ARG A 92 30.44 -8.60 -21.29
C ARG A 92 30.56 -9.86 -22.13
N GLU A 93 29.97 -10.96 -21.67
CA GLU A 93 30.02 -12.24 -22.38
C GLU A 93 29.19 -12.20 -23.67
N LEU A 94 27.98 -11.62 -23.64
CA LEU A 94 27.16 -11.40 -24.83
C LEU A 94 27.84 -10.50 -25.87
N LEU A 95 28.48 -9.41 -25.44
CA LEU A 95 29.20 -8.51 -26.35
C LEU A 95 30.43 -9.18 -26.96
N ALA A 96 31.19 -9.97 -26.19
CA ALA A 96 32.35 -10.70 -26.67
C ALA A 96 31.96 -11.80 -27.68
N GLN A 97 30.88 -12.55 -27.40
CA GLN A 97 30.33 -13.54 -28.33
C GLN A 97 29.88 -12.88 -29.64
N ARG A 98 29.14 -11.77 -29.55
CA ARG A 98 28.64 -11.08 -30.74
C ARG A 98 29.76 -10.46 -31.60
N ALA A 99 30.80 -9.93 -30.97
CA ALA A 99 31.98 -9.44 -31.66
C ALA A 99 32.72 -10.57 -32.40
N GLY A 100 32.90 -11.72 -31.75
CA GLY A 100 33.52 -12.90 -32.36
C GLY A 100 32.72 -13.45 -33.55
N ASP A 101 31.38 -13.50 -33.44
CA ASP A 101 30.51 -13.96 -34.53
C ASP A 101 30.56 -13.03 -35.74
N LEU A 102 30.58 -11.72 -35.54
CA LEU A 102 30.70 -10.74 -36.63
C LEU A 102 32.03 -10.86 -37.37
N THR A 103 33.14 -11.00 -36.65
CA THR A 103 34.47 -11.18 -37.27
C THR A 103 34.54 -12.49 -38.06
N ARG A 104 33.95 -13.57 -37.54
CA ARG A 104 33.90 -14.86 -38.23
C ARG A 104 33.05 -14.79 -39.51
N GLN A 105 31.87 -14.19 -39.44
CA GLN A 105 30.99 -14.01 -40.60
C GLN A 105 31.62 -13.15 -41.70
N LEU A 106 32.32 -12.07 -41.33
CA LEU A 106 33.06 -11.24 -42.29
C LEU A 106 34.20 -12.02 -42.94
N GLY A 107 34.96 -12.80 -42.15
CA GLY A 107 36.02 -13.67 -42.67
C GLY A 107 35.48 -14.70 -43.67
N GLU A 108 34.42 -15.42 -43.31
CA GLU A 108 33.79 -16.43 -44.17
C GLU A 108 33.24 -15.81 -45.48
N THR A 109 32.67 -14.61 -45.41
CA THR A 109 32.13 -13.93 -46.59
C THR A 109 33.23 -13.44 -47.52
N LEU A 110 34.30 -12.86 -46.98
CA LEU A 110 35.45 -12.41 -47.76
C LEU A 110 36.19 -13.59 -48.40
N THR A 111 36.39 -14.69 -47.66
CA THR A 111 36.95 -15.92 -48.21
C THR A 111 36.06 -16.46 -49.34
N ARG A 112 34.74 -16.56 -49.15
CA ARG A 112 33.83 -17.05 -50.20
C ARG A 112 33.87 -16.20 -51.49
N TYR A 113 34.16 -14.90 -51.38
CA TYR A 113 34.17 -14.00 -52.54
C TYR A 113 35.53 -13.91 -53.23
N LEU A 114 36.63 -13.91 -52.46
CA LEU A 114 37.99 -13.61 -52.90
C LEU A 114 38.94 -14.82 -52.89
N ASP A 115 38.49 -16.01 -52.48
CA ASP A 115 39.31 -17.21 -52.48
C ASP A 115 39.88 -17.48 -53.90
N PRO A 116 41.21 -17.67 -54.05
CA PRO A 116 41.85 -17.76 -55.36
C PRO A 116 41.40 -18.95 -56.23
N GLN A 117 40.90 -20.02 -55.61
CA GLN A 117 40.53 -21.26 -56.31
C GLN A 117 39.01 -21.47 -56.40
N SER A 118 38.26 -20.94 -55.43
CA SER A 118 36.82 -21.20 -55.27
C SER A 118 35.94 -19.95 -55.18
N GLY A 119 36.56 -18.76 -55.08
CA GLY A 119 35.87 -17.49 -54.93
C GLY A 119 35.03 -17.12 -56.14
N SER A 120 33.90 -16.44 -55.90
CA SER A 120 33.01 -16.01 -56.99
C SER A 120 33.65 -14.97 -57.92
N LEU A 121 34.60 -14.17 -57.44
CA LEU A 121 35.24 -13.13 -58.24
C LEU A 121 36.25 -13.72 -59.25
N PRO A 122 37.20 -14.59 -58.88
CA PRO A 122 38.07 -15.28 -59.84
C PRO A 122 37.29 -16.08 -60.88
N ARG A 123 36.25 -16.82 -60.47
CA ARG A 123 35.39 -17.59 -61.40
C ARG A 123 34.68 -16.70 -62.43
N ARG A 124 34.16 -15.55 -62.00
CA ARG A 124 33.53 -14.60 -62.94
C ARG A 124 34.54 -13.99 -63.90
N LEU A 125 35.76 -13.70 -63.45
CA LEU A 125 36.85 -13.24 -64.31
C LEU A 125 37.28 -14.31 -65.32
N GLU A 126 37.36 -15.56 -64.88
CA GLU A 126 37.68 -16.70 -65.74
C GLU A 126 36.56 -16.97 -66.76
N ASP A 127 35.28 -16.94 -66.35
CA ASP A 127 34.13 -17.07 -67.25
C ASP A 127 34.03 -15.90 -68.26
N LEU A 128 34.51 -14.72 -67.89
CA LEU A 128 34.55 -13.56 -68.78
C LEU A 128 35.66 -13.68 -69.85
N VAL A 129 36.84 -14.19 -69.47
CA VAL A 129 38.06 -14.14 -70.30
C VAL A 129 38.36 -15.45 -71.04
N ARG A 130 37.90 -16.60 -70.55
CA ARG A 130 38.17 -17.91 -71.17
C ARG A 130 37.63 -18.00 -72.59
N SER A 131 38.18 -18.93 -73.36
CA SER A 131 37.71 -19.23 -74.71
C SER A 131 36.23 -19.68 -74.70
N GLY A 132 35.35 -18.97 -75.40
CA GLY A 132 33.89 -19.12 -75.40
C GLY A 132 33.15 -18.36 -74.28
N GLY A 133 33.87 -17.59 -73.47
CA GLY A 133 33.36 -16.73 -72.41
C GLY A 133 32.55 -15.54 -72.92
N ASP A 134 31.98 -14.77 -72.00
CA ASP A 134 31.05 -13.69 -72.36
C ASP A 134 31.73 -12.58 -73.18
N LEU A 135 33.02 -12.30 -72.94
CA LEU A 135 33.78 -11.33 -73.75
C LEU A 135 33.99 -11.82 -75.18
N GLU A 136 34.35 -13.10 -75.36
CA GLU A 136 34.49 -13.68 -76.70
C GLU A 136 33.14 -13.74 -77.42
N ARG A 137 32.04 -14.03 -76.73
CA ARG A 137 30.70 -14.07 -77.33
C ARG A 137 30.25 -12.69 -77.83
N VAL A 138 30.54 -11.63 -77.06
CA VAL A 138 30.28 -10.25 -77.48
C VAL A 138 31.18 -9.83 -78.65
N LEU A 139 32.48 -10.16 -78.59
CA LEU A 139 33.40 -9.88 -79.69
C LEU A 139 33.01 -10.64 -80.96
N ARG A 140 32.60 -11.92 -80.85
CA ARG A 140 32.16 -12.72 -81.99
C ARG A 140 30.82 -12.21 -82.56
N ALA A 141 29.90 -11.76 -81.71
CA ALA A 141 28.66 -11.12 -82.17
C ALA A 141 28.88 -9.78 -82.91
N HIS A 142 30.03 -9.12 -82.73
CA HIS A 142 30.32 -7.82 -83.35
C HIS A 142 31.44 -7.86 -84.41
N LEU A 143 32.26 -8.91 -84.46
CA LEU A 143 33.46 -9.03 -85.32
C LEU A 143 33.58 -10.37 -86.06
N ALA A 144 32.56 -11.25 -86.03
CA ALA A 144 32.60 -12.50 -86.81
C ALA A 144 32.66 -12.25 -88.35
N PRO A 145 33.26 -13.18 -89.12
CA PRO A 145 33.45 -13.02 -90.57
C PRO A 145 32.14 -12.94 -91.36
N ASP A 146 31.11 -13.68 -90.93
CA ASP A 146 29.80 -13.71 -91.58
C ASP A 146 28.72 -13.28 -90.57
N GLU A 147 28.00 -12.21 -90.92
CA GLU A 147 26.85 -11.61 -90.19
C GLU A 147 27.11 -10.68 -88.98
N SER A 148 28.25 -9.99 -88.89
CA SER A 148 28.39 -8.91 -87.91
C SER A 148 27.72 -7.59 -88.36
N VAL A 149 27.29 -6.75 -87.40
CA VAL A 149 26.75 -5.40 -87.66
C VAL A 149 27.75 -4.54 -88.43
N LEU A 150 29.05 -4.70 -88.13
CA LEU A 150 30.16 -4.04 -88.82
C LEU A 150 30.32 -4.51 -90.28
N ALA A 151 30.15 -5.81 -90.56
CA ALA A 151 30.17 -6.35 -91.91
C ALA A 151 28.99 -5.82 -92.76
N ARG A 152 27.80 -5.67 -92.15
CA ARG A 152 26.62 -5.08 -92.82
C ARG A 152 26.79 -3.58 -93.11
N THR A 153 27.43 -2.82 -92.24
CA THR A 153 27.71 -1.38 -92.46
C THR A 153 28.86 -1.15 -93.46
N LEU A 154 29.88 -2.00 -93.47
CA LEU A 154 30.99 -1.93 -94.44
C LEU A 154 30.54 -2.31 -95.85
N ALA A 155 29.66 -3.32 -96.02
CA ALA A 155 29.09 -3.66 -97.33
C ALA A 155 28.24 -2.53 -97.94
N GLN A 156 27.60 -1.70 -97.10
CA GLN A 156 26.80 -0.54 -97.55
C GLN A 156 27.64 0.67 -98.00
N HIS A 157 28.91 0.78 -97.60
CA HIS A 157 29.76 1.94 -97.95
C HIS A 157 31.05 1.57 -98.72
N LEU A 158 31.35 0.28 -98.89
CA LEU A 158 32.51 -0.25 -99.65
C LEU A 158 32.18 -1.41 -100.62
N GLY A 159 30.90 -1.65 -100.94
CA GLY A 159 30.49 -2.66 -101.93
C GLY A 159 30.86 -2.32 -103.39
N GLU A 160 30.68 -3.30 -104.29
CA GLU A 160 31.18 -3.37 -105.68
C GLU A 160 30.86 -2.18 -106.63
N ASN A 161 30.08 -1.18 -106.18
CA ASN A 161 29.69 -0.01 -106.98
C ASN A 161 30.19 1.34 -106.41
N SER A 162 31.16 1.35 -105.48
CA SER A 162 31.75 2.58 -104.92
C SER A 162 33.00 3.07 -105.70
N PRO A 163 33.24 4.39 -105.86
CA PRO A 163 34.40 4.93 -106.58
C PRO A 163 35.77 4.59 -105.95
N VAL A 164 35.79 4.13 -104.69
CA VAL A 164 37.01 3.72 -103.98
C VAL A 164 37.54 2.36 -104.48
N PHE A 165 36.68 1.50 -105.04
CA PHE A 165 37.04 0.16 -105.52
C PHE A 165 37.86 0.17 -106.82
N ARG A 166 38.01 1.32 -107.50
CA ARG A 166 38.92 1.48 -108.66
C ARG A 166 40.34 1.90 -108.30
N LEU A 167 40.63 2.23 -107.04
CA LEU A 167 41.95 2.72 -106.61
C LEU A 167 42.70 1.76 -105.68
N LEU A 168 42.13 0.57 -105.41
CA LEU A 168 42.71 -0.43 -104.53
C LEU A 168 42.62 -1.81 -105.17
N SER A 169 43.39 -2.00 -106.25
CA SER A 169 43.59 -3.32 -106.84
C SER A 169 44.41 -4.23 -105.89
N PRO A 170 44.19 -5.56 -105.94
CA PRO A 170 44.53 -6.49 -104.86
C PRO A 170 45.95 -7.08 -104.90
N GLU A 171 46.91 -6.45 -105.60
CA GLU A 171 48.19 -7.10 -105.94
C GLU A 171 49.47 -6.41 -105.47
N ASP A 172 49.41 -5.34 -104.67
CA ASP A 172 50.64 -4.75 -104.10
C ASP A 172 50.76 -4.95 -102.59
N ALA A 173 51.87 -5.58 -102.18
CA ALA A 173 52.27 -5.92 -100.81
C ALA A 173 52.59 -4.69 -99.91
N GLY A 174 51.94 -3.55 -100.13
CA GLY A 174 52.17 -2.29 -99.43
C GLY A 174 50.92 -1.41 -99.23
N GLY A 175 49.71 -1.97 -99.27
CA GLY A 175 48.46 -1.21 -99.19
C GLY A 175 48.19 -0.57 -97.82
N LEU A 176 47.57 0.62 -97.82
CA LEU A 176 47.20 1.44 -96.65
C LEU A 176 46.48 0.64 -95.54
N ARG A 177 45.72 -0.39 -95.91
CA ARG A 177 45.02 -1.29 -94.96
C ARG A 177 45.98 -2.08 -94.07
N ALA A 178 47.05 -2.66 -94.63
CA ALA A 178 48.04 -3.41 -93.86
C ALA A 178 48.82 -2.47 -92.91
N GLN A 179 49.13 -1.25 -93.37
CA GLN A 179 49.75 -0.23 -92.51
C GLN A 179 48.85 0.21 -91.36
N VAL A 180 47.55 0.40 -91.58
CA VAL A 180 46.61 0.78 -90.51
C VAL A 180 46.37 -0.37 -89.54
N GLU A 181 46.14 -1.60 -90.01
CA GLU A 181 46.00 -2.78 -89.13
C GLU A 181 47.27 -3.01 -88.30
N GLN A 182 48.45 -2.88 -88.90
CA GLN A 182 49.73 -3.05 -88.19
C GLN A 182 49.99 -1.91 -87.19
N THR A 183 49.65 -0.67 -87.54
CA THR A 183 49.79 0.48 -86.62
C THR A 183 48.81 0.38 -85.45
N LEU A 184 47.55 -0.01 -85.71
CA LEU A 184 46.55 -0.17 -84.66
C LEU A 184 46.87 -1.33 -83.73
N ALA A 185 47.30 -2.48 -84.28
CA ALA A 185 47.75 -3.63 -83.50
C ALA A 185 48.97 -3.28 -82.64
N ARG A 186 49.91 -2.49 -83.17
CA ARG A 186 51.07 -2.01 -82.41
C ARG A 186 50.65 -1.10 -81.25
N VAL A 187 49.82 -0.09 -81.52
CA VAL A 187 49.36 0.84 -80.48
C VAL A 187 48.54 0.13 -79.40
N LEU A 188 47.68 -0.82 -79.78
CA LEU A 188 46.90 -1.61 -78.82
C LEU A 188 47.78 -2.56 -77.99
N ALA A 189 48.80 -3.17 -78.60
CA ALA A 189 49.77 -3.98 -77.86
C ALA A 189 50.58 -3.12 -76.87
N GLU A 190 51.06 -1.96 -77.30
CA GLU A 190 51.79 -1.01 -76.44
C GLU A 190 50.92 -0.48 -75.28
N GLN A 191 49.65 -0.15 -75.53
CA GLN A 191 48.71 0.26 -74.48
C GLN A 191 48.38 -0.88 -73.52
N ARG A 192 48.19 -2.10 -74.04
CA ARG A 192 47.93 -3.29 -73.21
C ARG A 192 49.09 -3.57 -72.26
N GLU A 193 50.32 -3.52 -72.76
CA GLU A 193 51.52 -3.70 -71.93
C GLU A 193 51.63 -2.61 -70.85
N LEU A 194 51.33 -1.35 -71.18
CA LEU A 194 51.29 -0.26 -70.20
C LEU A 194 50.22 -0.47 -69.12
N ILE A 195 49.01 -0.90 -69.49
CA ILE A 195 47.93 -1.17 -68.53
C ILE A 195 48.33 -2.34 -67.62
N LEU A 196 48.80 -3.45 -68.19
CA LEU A 196 49.24 -4.60 -67.39
C LEU A 196 50.37 -4.22 -66.43
N ARG A 197 51.30 -3.38 -66.87
CA ARG A 197 52.37 -2.85 -66.03
C ARG A 197 51.84 -1.97 -64.89
N GLN A 198 50.86 -1.10 -65.14
CA GLN A 198 50.27 -0.23 -64.10
C GLN A 198 49.41 -0.98 -63.07
N PHE A 199 48.85 -2.14 -63.45
CA PHE A 199 48.02 -2.99 -62.59
C PHE A 199 48.76 -4.23 -62.03
N SER A 200 50.07 -4.35 -62.27
CA SER A 200 50.88 -5.41 -61.69
C SER A 200 51.35 -5.06 -60.27
N LEU A 201 51.36 -6.03 -59.37
CA LEU A 201 51.99 -5.90 -58.03
C LEU A 201 53.49 -6.21 -58.06
N ASP A 202 54.00 -6.76 -59.16
CA ASP A 202 55.41 -7.15 -59.30
C ASP A 202 56.30 -5.97 -59.73
N ASP A 203 55.72 -4.94 -60.35
CA ASP A 203 56.40 -3.68 -60.64
C ASP A 203 56.22 -2.68 -59.48
N ARG A 204 57.33 -2.20 -58.94
CA ARG A 204 57.35 -1.22 -57.84
C ARG A 204 56.85 0.16 -58.27
N GLU A 205 56.93 0.48 -59.56
CA GLU A 205 56.47 1.77 -60.09
C GLU A 205 54.99 1.77 -60.52
N SER A 206 54.33 0.61 -60.47
CA SER A 206 52.93 0.48 -60.85
C SER A 206 52.03 1.32 -59.96
N ALA A 207 50.87 1.73 -60.49
CA ALA A 207 49.86 2.44 -59.72
C ALA A 207 49.32 1.56 -58.57
N LEU A 208 49.15 0.26 -58.81
CA LEU A 208 48.61 -0.66 -57.81
C LEU A 208 49.58 -0.90 -56.64
N SER A 209 50.87 -1.07 -56.92
CA SER A 209 51.91 -1.21 -55.88
C SER A 209 52.03 0.05 -55.02
N ARG A 210 51.94 1.24 -55.64
CA ARG A 210 51.93 2.53 -54.91
C ARG A 210 50.69 2.68 -54.04
N LEU A 211 49.51 2.33 -54.55
CA LEU A 211 48.27 2.38 -53.78
C LEU A 211 48.31 1.43 -52.57
N VAL A 212 48.80 0.20 -52.74
CA VAL A 212 48.93 -0.77 -51.64
C VAL A 212 49.95 -0.31 -50.60
N ALA A 213 51.07 0.30 -51.04
CA ALA A 213 52.05 0.88 -50.13
C ALA A 213 51.44 2.02 -49.30
N GLU A 214 50.73 2.95 -49.94
CA GLU A 214 50.04 4.06 -49.29
C GLU A 214 48.98 3.56 -48.29
N LEU A 215 48.18 2.56 -48.68
CA LEU A 215 47.14 1.99 -47.81
C LEU A 215 47.74 1.27 -46.59
N ARG A 216 48.87 0.56 -46.75
CA ARG A 216 49.60 -0.04 -45.63
C ARG A 216 50.19 1.02 -44.70
N GLN A 217 50.71 2.11 -45.25
CA GLN A 217 51.22 3.23 -44.47
C GLN A 217 50.10 3.90 -43.66
N GLN A 218 48.95 4.16 -44.28
CA GLN A 218 47.78 4.72 -43.59
C GLN A 218 47.24 3.77 -42.51
N GLN A 219 47.23 2.47 -42.77
CA GLN A 219 46.83 1.47 -41.76
C GLN A 219 47.79 1.46 -40.56
N ALA A 220 49.10 1.53 -40.79
CA ALA A 220 50.10 1.59 -39.73
C ALA A 220 50.00 2.89 -38.91
N GLN A 221 49.74 4.02 -39.58
CA GLN A 221 49.51 5.30 -38.93
C GLN A 221 48.26 5.25 -38.05
N LEU A 222 47.14 4.76 -38.58
CA LEU A 222 45.88 4.64 -37.85
C LEU A 222 46.02 3.73 -36.62
N GLN A 223 46.75 2.62 -36.75
CA GLN A 223 47.02 1.72 -35.62
C GLN A 223 47.85 2.42 -34.52
N THR A 224 48.81 3.26 -34.90
CA THR A 224 49.62 4.03 -33.97
C THR A 224 48.80 5.10 -33.27
N ASP A 225 47.97 5.83 -34.01
CA ASP A 225 47.09 6.88 -33.47
C ASP A 225 46.07 6.29 -32.48
N VAL A 226 45.43 5.17 -32.85
CA VAL A 226 44.48 4.46 -31.97
C VAL A 226 45.17 4.00 -30.70
N ARG A 227 46.38 3.43 -30.80
CA ARG A 227 47.14 3.02 -29.62
C ARG A 227 47.47 4.22 -28.72
N GLY A 228 47.89 5.35 -29.29
CA GLY A 228 48.16 6.58 -28.54
C GLY A 228 46.92 7.12 -27.82
N GLN A 229 45.75 7.07 -28.46
CA GLN A 229 44.48 7.47 -27.84
C GLN A 229 44.09 6.54 -26.70
N VAL A 230 44.21 5.23 -26.88
CA VAL A 230 43.93 4.23 -25.83
C VAL A 230 44.85 4.42 -24.62
N GLU A 231 46.15 4.65 -24.86
CA GLU A 231 47.10 4.94 -23.77
C GLU A 231 46.76 6.24 -23.05
N THR A 232 46.32 7.28 -23.76
CA THR A 232 45.89 8.56 -23.14
C THR A 232 44.63 8.36 -22.30
N MET A 233 43.63 7.64 -22.81
CA MET A 233 42.43 7.30 -22.05
C MET A 233 42.77 6.47 -20.81
N ALA A 234 43.61 5.44 -20.95
CA ALA A 234 44.05 4.64 -19.81
C ALA A 234 44.75 5.48 -18.73
N ARG A 235 45.45 6.55 -19.10
CA ARG A 235 46.05 7.50 -18.15
C ARG A 235 45.01 8.36 -17.43
N GLU A 236 44.01 8.87 -18.14
CA GLU A 236 42.93 9.69 -17.55
C GLU A 236 41.99 8.89 -16.65
N PHE A 237 41.85 7.59 -16.91
CA PHE A 237 41.02 6.66 -16.15
C PHE A 237 41.79 5.78 -15.14
N SER A 238 43.08 6.07 -14.88
CA SER A 238 43.87 5.32 -13.90
C SER A 238 43.84 5.99 -12.52
N LEU A 239 43.63 5.20 -11.47
CA LEU A 239 43.68 5.69 -10.07
C LEU A 239 45.12 5.80 -9.54
N ASP A 240 46.08 5.15 -10.20
CA ASP A 240 47.50 5.12 -9.77
C ASP A 240 48.23 6.41 -10.15
N LYS A 241 47.61 7.26 -10.96
CA LYS A 241 48.17 8.54 -11.39
C LYS A 241 47.47 9.68 -10.64
N PRO A 242 48.20 10.48 -9.85
CA PRO A 242 47.60 11.52 -9.02
C PRO A 242 46.90 12.62 -9.86
N ASP A 243 47.37 12.85 -11.09
CA ASP A 243 46.85 13.87 -11.99
C ASP A 243 45.79 13.34 -12.97
N SER A 244 45.24 12.14 -12.80
CA SER A 244 44.18 11.65 -13.68
C SER A 244 42.81 12.25 -13.33
N ALA A 245 41.91 12.32 -14.30
CA ALA A 245 40.53 12.73 -14.06
C ALA A 245 39.83 11.86 -13.01
N LEU A 246 40.06 10.54 -13.04
CA LEU A 246 39.44 9.61 -12.09
C LEU A 246 39.98 9.76 -10.67
N ALA A 247 41.29 9.92 -10.49
CA ALA A 247 41.89 10.16 -9.17
C ALA A 247 41.40 11.48 -8.56
N ARG A 248 41.30 12.55 -9.36
CA ARG A 248 40.71 13.82 -8.92
C ARG A 248 39.24 13.68 -8.53
N LEU A 249 38.46 12.91 -9.29
CA LEU A 249 37.05 12.67 -8.98
C LEU A 249 36.91 11.93 -7.65
N VAL A 250 37.67 10.84 -7.45
CA VAL A 250 37.66 10.08 -6.20
C VAL A 250 38.09 10.96 -5.02
N ALA A 251 39.13 11.78 -5.18
CA ALA A 251 39.55 12.71 -4.13
C ALA A 251 38.47 13.75 -3.78
N ARG A 252 37.75 14.28 -4.78
CA ARG A 252 36.62 15.20 -4.54
C ARG A 252 35.44 14.50 -3.85
N VAL A 253 35.15 13.26 -4.23
CA VAL A 253 34.09 12.45 -3.58
C VAL A 253 34.45 12.13 -2.13
N ASP A 254 35.70 11.74 -1.84
CA ASP A 254 36.18 11.48 -0.47
C ASP A 254 36.14 12.75 0.38
N ALA A 255 36.56 13.90 -0.17
CA ALA A 255 36.46 15.19 0.52
C ALA A 255 35.00 15.58 0.81
N ALA A 256 34.09 15.38 -0.16
CA ALA A 256 32.67 15.64 0.03
C ALA A 256 32.05 14.70 1.09
N GLN A 257 32.44 13.41 1.09
CA GLN A 257 31.99 12.45 2.08
C GLN A 257 32.45 12.84 3.49
N LYS A 258 33.71 13.25 3.66
CA LYS A 258 34.23 13.73 4.95
C LYS A 258 33.48 14.96 5.45
N ALA A 259 33.26 15.94 4.58
CA ALA A 259 32.49 17.13 4.92
C ALA A 259 31.04 16.80 5.33
N LEU A 260 30.40 15.84 4.65
CA LEU A 260 29.07 15.39 5.00
C LEU A 260 29.04 14.72 6.38
N VAL A 261 30.04 13.88 6.69
CA VAL A 261 30.14 13.23 8.02
C VAL A 261 30.33 14.28 9.12
N GLU A 262 31.19 15.28 8.92
CA GLU A 262 31.38 16.38 9.88
C GLU A 262 30.10 17.19 10.07
N GLN A 263 29.41 17.55 9.00
CA GLN A 263 28.11 18.24 9.07
C GLN A 263 27.05 17.41 9.79
N HIS A 264 26.98 16.11 9.52
CA HIS A 264 26.07 15.19 10.23
C HIS A 264 26.38 15.10 11.72
N GLN A 265 27.66 15.05 12.11
CA GLN A 265 28.06 15.05 13.51
C GLN A 265 27.71 16.37 14.21
N ALA A 266 27.96 17.51 13.55
CA ALA A 266 27.59 18.82 14.06
C ALA A 266 26.06 18.94 14.24
N PHE A 267 25.29 18.55 13.22
CA PHE A 267 23.83 18.54 13.27
C PHE A 267 23.31 17.60 14.37
N HIS A 268 23.85 16.38 14.50
CA HIS A 268 23.47 15.48 15.59
C HIS A 268 23.80 16.08 16.98
N GLY A 269 24.90 16.82 17.10
CA GLY A 269 25.24 17.56 18.31
C GLY A 269 24.20 18.63 18.66
N GLU A 270 23.81 19.44 17.66
CA GLU A 270 22.82 20.50 17.82
C GLU A 270 21.41 19.95 18.11
N VAL A 271 21.00 18.88 17.43
CA VAL A 271 19.74 18.17 17.69
C VAL A 271 19.72 17.59 19.10
N ARG A 272 20.82 16.99 19.57
CA ARG A 272 20.91 16.51 20.95
C ARG A 272 20.80 17.64 21.97
N ALA A 273 21.46 18.77 21.72
CA ALA A 273 21.40 19.94 22.60
C ALA A 273 19.98 20.55 22.67
N THR A 274 19.31 20.68 21.52
CA THR A 274 17.93 21.18 21.46
C THR A 274 16.93 20.22 22.09
N LEU A 275 17.07 18.90 21.87
CA LEU A 275 16.26 17.89 22.54
C LEU A 275 16.49 17.88 24.05
N ALA A 276 17.73 18.02 24.52
CA ALA A 276 18.03 18.14 25.95
C ALA A 276 17.40 19.39 26.57
N ALA A 277 17.45 20.53 25.86
CA ALA A 277 16.79 21.77 26.30
C ALA A 277 15.26 21.65 26.32
N LEU A 278 14.66 20.97 25.34
CA LEU A 278 13.23 20.68 25.31
C LEU A 278 12.82 19.68 26.40
N GLN A 279 13.64 18.67 26.68
CA GLN A 279 13.44 17.73 27.79
C GLN A 279 13.52 18.44 29.14
N ALA A 280 14.54 19.28 29.35
CA ALA A 280 14.65 20.09 30.57
C ALA A 280 13.43 21.01 30.76
N ARG A 281 12.95 21.66 29.69
CA ARG A 281 11.70 22.43 29.71
C ARG A 281 10.46 21.56 29.97
N ARG A 282 10.42 20.33 29.45
CA ARG A 282 9.33 19.37 29.71
C ARG A 282 9.35 18.84 31.14
N GLU A 283 10.51 18.63 31.73
CA GLU A 283 10.69 18.22 33.13
C GLU A 283 10.33 19.35 34.10
N GLU A 284 10.71 20.58 33.78
CA GLU A 284 10.30 21.79 34.50
C GLU A 284 8.79 22.01 34.39
N ALA A 285 8.22 21.81 33.20
CA ALA A 285 6.77 21.81 33.02
C ALA A 285 6.11 20.68 33.82
N ALA A 286 6.66 19.45 33.80
CA ALA A 286 6.14 18.26 34.47
C ALA A 286 6.01 18.42 36.00
N GLN A 287 6.75 19.36 36.59
CA GLN A 287 6.68 19.70 38.01
C GLN A 287 5.61 20.77 38.33
N SER A 288 4.96 21.36 37.32
CA SER A 288 3.90 22.34 37.50
C SER A 288 2.53 21.67 37.65
N THR A 289 1.74 22.13 38.61
CA THR A 289 0.30 21.84 38.80
C THR A 289 -0.58 22.17 37.58
N ARG A 290 0.01 22.76 36.53
CA ARG A 290 -0.63 23.07 35.25
C ARG A 290 -0.92 21.85 34.37
N HIS A 291 -0.22 20.71 34.55
CA HIS A 291 -0.44 19.52 33.71
C HIS A 291 -1.79 18.83 33.92
N GLY A 292 -2.28 18.75 35.15
CA GLY A 292 -3.62 18.19 35.42
C GLY A 292 -4.71 18.95 34.67
N ALA A 293 -4.66 20.28 34.73
CA ALA A 293 -5.62 21.14 34.02
C ALA A 293 -5.53 21.00 32.48
N VAL A 294 -4.33 20.84 31.92
CA VAL A 294 -4.14 20.62 30.47
C VAL A 294 -4.70 19.26 30.05
N PHE A 295 -4.51 18.22 30.87
CA PHE A 295 -5.08 16.90 30.61
C PHE A 295 -6.61 16.90 30.69
N GLU A 296 -7.18 17.56 31.70
CA GLU A 296 -8.63 17.77 31.83
C GLU A 296 -9.21 18.53 30.63
N GLU A 297 -8.51 19.56 30.13
CA GLU A 297 -8.92 20.34 28.97
C GLU A 297 -8.86 19.51 27.67
N ALA A 298 -7.81 18.72 27.49
CA ALA A 298 -7.65 17.81 26.35
C ALA A 298 -8.75 16.74 26.33
N LEU A 299 -9.06 16.14 27.49
CA LEU A 299 -10.18 15.22 27.62
C LEU A 299 -11.50 15.91 27.22
N GLY A 300 -11.71 17.14 27.71
CA GLY A 300 -12.88 17.93 27.35
C GLY A 300 -13.01 18.17 25.85
N ALA A 301 -11.90 18.43 25.14
CA ALA A 301 -11.92 18.60 23.69
C ALA A 301 -12.35 17.32 22.96
N ALA A 302 -11.76 16.18 23.31
CA ALA A 302 -12.10 14.90 22.71
C ALA A 302 -13.58 14.51 22.97
N LEU A 303 -14.08 14.76 24.19
CA LEU A 303 -15.48 14.49 24.53
C LEU A 303 -16.46 15.41 23.79
N ARG A 304 -16.11 16.69 23.56
CA ARG A 304 -16.94 17.60 22.76
C ARG A 304 -17.12 17.09 21.34
N ASP A 305 -16.02 16.70 20.70
CA ASP A 305 -16.05 16.22 19.31
C ASP A 305 -16.86 14.93 19.18
N ASP A 306 -16.69 14.00 20.13
CA ASP A 306 -17.46 12.75 20.14
C ASP A 306 -18.94 12.97 20.48
N ALA A 307 -19.27 13.89 21.41
CA ALA A 307 -20.65 14.24 21.73
C ALA A 307 -21.36 14.86 20.52
N GLN A 308 -20.71 15.82 19.83
CA GLN A 308 -21.26 16.42 18.62
C GLN A 308 -21.52 15.39 17.52
N ARG A 309 -20.57 14.47 17.29
CA ARG A 309 -20.73 13.40 16.30
C ARG A 309 -21.94 12.51 16.59
N ALA A 310 -22.25 12.32 17.87
CA ALA A 310 -23.30 11.43 18.32
C ALA A 310 -24.63 12.13 18.67
N GLY A 311 -24.75 13.45 18.46
CA GLY A 311 -25.94 14.23 18.78
C GLY A 311 -26.19 14.47 20.27
N ASP A 312 -25.16 14.34 21.11
CA ASP A 312 -25.22 14.57 22.55
C ASP A 312 -24.74 15.98 22.93
N VAL A 313 -25.00 16.39 24.18
CA VAL A 313 -24.58 17.68 24.73
C VAL A 313 -23.43 17.48 25.71
N HIS A 314 -22.27 18.10 25.44
CA HIS A 314 -21.14 18.16 26.36
C HIS A 314 -21.15 19.46 27.18
N GLU A 315 -20.83 19.35 28.46
CA GLU A 315 -20.65 20.47 29.39
C GLU A 315 -19.34 20.30 30.18
N ALA A 316 -18.47 21.31 30.15
CA ALA A 316 -17.30 21.37 31.03
C ALA A 316 -17.69 21.93 32.40
N THR A 317 -17.70 21.07 33.42
CA THR A 317 -18.26 21.35 34.74
C THR A 317 -17.22 21.47 35.87
N GLY A 318 -15.94 21.21 35.61
CA GLY A 318 -14.88 21.23 36.64
C GLY A 318 -14.75 22.54 37.44
N ASN A 319 -15.19 23.67 36.88
CA ASN A 319 -15.17 24.97 37.57
C ASN A 319 -16.45 25.31 38.34
N THR A 320 -17.54 24.57 38.14
CA THR A 320 -18.85 24.83 38.74
C THR A 320 -19.19 23.83 39.83
N THR A 321 -19.90 24.28 40.87
CA THR A 321 -20.44 23.37 41.89
C THR A 321 -21.67 22.64 41.38
N GLY A 322 -21.80 21.35 41.71
CA GLY A 322 -22.97 20.54 41.36
C GLY A 322 -24.05 20.54 42.45
N ALA A 323 -24.81 19.44 42.53
CA ALA A 323 -25.89 19.26 43.50
C ALA A 323 -25.40 19.12 44.95
N ILE A 324 -24.15 18.70 45.15
CA ILE A 324 -23.54 18.62 46.48
C ILE A 324 -22.92 19.98 46.81
N LYS A 325 -23.28 20.53 47.99
CA LYS A 325 -22.82 21.85 48.44
C LYS A 325 -21.29 21.93 48.41
N ASN A 326 -20.75 22.92 47.71
CA ASN A 326 -19.31 23.18 47.54
C ASN A 326 -18.51 22.03 46.89
N CYS A 327 -19.16 21.11 46.15
CA CYS A 327 -18.47 20.02 45.46
C CYS A 327 -18.32 20.32 43.96
N LYS A 328 -17.08 20.27 43.46
CA LYS A 328 -16.74 20.50 42.05
C LYS A 328 -16.43 19.23 41.25
N LYS A 329 -16.46 18.06 41.89
CA LYS A 329 -16.18 16.76 41.25
C LYS A 329 -17.11 16.51 40.06
N GLY A 330 -16.58 15.83 39.05
CA GLY A 330 -17.17 15.70 37.72
C GLY A 330 -16.69 16.84 36.83
N ASP A 331 -15.55 16.63 36.20
CA ASP A 331 -14.91 17.60 35.30
C ASP A 331 -15.73 17.88 34.05
N HIS A 332 -16.33 16.83 33.47
CA HIS A 332 -17.20 16.95 32.29
C HIS A 332 -18.47 16.14 32.46
N VAL A 333 -19.55 16.60 31.85
CA VAL A 333 -20.82 15.87 31.75
C VAL A 333 -21.22 15.78 30.29
N VAL A 334 -21.58 14.57 29.85
CA VAL A 334 -22.20 14.33 28.54
C VAL A 334 -23.64 13.91 28.77
N THR A 335 -24.58 14.69 28.26
CA THR A 335 -26.02 14.42 28.31
C THR A 335 -26.46 13.84 26.98
N LEU A 336 -27.06 12.64 27.01
CA LEU A 336 -27.54 11.96 25.81
C LEU A 336 -28.66 12.75 25.13
N GLY A 337 -28.53 12.90 23.81
CA GLY A 337 -29.45 13.68 22.99
C GLY A 337 -30.85 13.06 22.87
N PRO A 338 -31.80 13.80 22.26
CA PRO A 338 -33.18 13.35 22.07
C PRO A 338 -33.33 12.10 21.21
N ASP A 339 -32.40 11.85 20.30
CA ASP A 339 -32.40 10.69 19.40
C ASP A 339 -31.80 9.43 20.05
N SER A 340 -31.31 9.54 21.29
CA SER A 340 -30.79 8.40 22.06
C SER A 340 -31.92 7.54 22.61
N ALA A 341 -31.65 6.25 22.85
CA ALA A 341 -32.57 5.36 23.56
C ALA A 341 -32.77 5.73 25.06
N ALA A 342 -31.98 6.67 25.59
CA ALA A 342 -32.19 7.25 26.91
C ALA A 342 -31.94 8.76 26.91
N PRO A 343 -32.88 9.55 26.34
CA PRO A 343 -32.75 11.00 26.27
C PRO A 343 -32.58 11.62 27.65
N GLY A 344 -31.66 12.57 27.77
CA GLY A 344 -31.39 13.28 29.02
C GLY A 344 -30.62 12.49 30.07
N ALA A 345 -30.26 11.23 29.80
CA ALA A 345 -29.33 10.50 30.67
C ALA A 345 -27.94 11.15 30.62
N ARG A 346 -27.30 11.27 31.78
CA ARG A 346 -26.05 11.97 32.00
C ARG A 346 -24.93 10.98 32.32
N ILE A 347 -23.80 11.18 31.67
CA ILE A 347 -22.53 10.49 31.90
C ILE A 347 -21.56 11.52 32.45
N VAL A 348 -21.04 11.31 33.65
CA VAL A 348 -20.00 12.17 34.22
C VAL A 348 -18.62 11.61 33.92
N TRP A 349 -17.67 12.48 33.68
CA TRP A 349 -16.28 12.17 33.39
C TRP A 349 -15.38 12.89 34.37
N GLU A 350 -14.40 12.17 34.90
CA GLU A 350 -13.35 12.69 35.77
C GLU A 350 -11.99 12.36 35.15
N ALA A 351 -11.08 13.33 35.08
CA ALA A 351 -9.72 13.14 34.59
C ALA A 351 -8.72 13.19 35.75
N LYS A 352 -7.72 12.31 35.73
CA LYS A 352 -6.66 12.32 36.74
C LYS A 352 -5.28 12.09 36.16
N GLU A 353 -4.42 13.09 36.35
CA GLU A 353 -2.97 12.99 36.10
C GLU A 353 -2.19 13.11 37.42
N ASP A 354 -2.40 12.14 38.33
CA ASP A 354 -1.71 12.08 39.63
C ASP A 354 -1.24 10.65 39.93
N ARG A 355 0.07 10.45 40.14
CA ARG A 355 0.68 9.14 40.42
C ARG A 355 0.29 8.56 41.79
N SER A 356 -0.18 9.40 42.71
CA SER A 356 -0.58 8.98 44.06
C SER A 356 -2.00 8.39 44.11
N TYR A 357 -2.73 8.45 43.00
CA TYR A 357 -4.11 8.01 42.91
C TYR A 357 -4.20 6.53 42.58
N ASP A 358 -4.88 5.75 43.41
CA ASP A 358 -5.14 4.34 43.18
C ASP A 358 -6.55 4.10 42.62
N LEU A 359 -6.82 2.87 42.18
CA LEU A 359 -8.13 2.49 41.64
C LEU A 359 -9.26 2.69 42.65
N ARG A 360 -9.01 2.46 43.95
CA ARG A 360 -10.03 2.60 44.99
C ARG A 360 -10.48 4.06 45.12
N ARG A 361 -9.53 4.98 45.23
CA ARG A 361 -9.81 6.42 45.30
C ARG A 361 -10.50 6.93 44.05
N ALA A 362 -10.12 6.42 42.87
CA ALA A 362 -10.80 6.75 41.62
C ALA A 362 -12.27 6.33 41.63
N LEU A 363 -12.59 5.12 42.10
CA LEU A 363 -13.96 4.64 42.22
C LEU A 363 -14.77 5.42 43.26
N ASP A 364 -14.17 5.77 44.40
CA ASP A 364 -14.82 6.61 45.42
C ASP A 364 -15.10 8.03 44.89
N GLU A 365 -14.17 8.60 44.13
CA GLU A 365 -14.29 9.94 43.53
C GLU A 365 -15.33 9.98 42.41
N ILE A 366 -15.33 9.01 41.49
CA ILE A 366 -16.32 8.97 40.41
C ILE A 366 -17.74 8.73 40.94
N ASP A 367 -17.89 7.95 42.02
CA ASP A 367 -19.19 7.77 42.66
C ASP A 367 -19.70 9.09 43.25
N GLU A 368 -18.84 9.87 43.90
CA GLU A 368 -19.18 11.20 44.39
C GLU A 368 -19.49 12.16 43.23
N ALA A 369 -18.72 12.11 42.15
CA ALA A 369 -18.96 12.91 40.94
C ALA A 369 -20.32 12.59 40.31
N ARG A 370 -20.71 11.31 40.25
CA ARG A 370 -22.04 10.89 39.76
C ARG A 370 -23.15 11.48 40.60
N ARG A 371 -23.04 11.39 41.93
CA ARG A 371 -24.01 11.98 42.85
C ARG A 371 -24.07 13.50 42.71
N ASN A 372 -22.91 14.15 42.57
CA ASN A 372 -22.81 15.60 42.39
C ASN A 372 -23.44 16.09 41.09
N ARG A 373 -23.27 15.34 39.98
CA ARG A 373 -23.78 15.71 38.65
C ARG A 373 -25.11 15.06 38.29
N GLN A 374 -25.67 14.27 39.21
CA GLN A 374 -26.88 13.46 39.00
C GLN A 374 -26.77 12.57 37.76
N ALA A 375 -25.58 12.00 37.54
CA ALA A 375 -25.24 11.16 36.40
C ALA A 375 -25.57 9.68 36.67
N GLN A 376 -26.05 8.99 35.64
CA GLN A 376 -26.37 7.56 35.75
C GLN A 376 -25.10 6.70 35.68
N VAL A 377 -24.08 7.16 34.96
CA VAL A 377 -22.84 6.45 34.67
C VAL A 377 -21.67 7.39 34.86
N GLY A 378 -20.55 6.84 35.33
CA GLY A 378 -19.31 7.56 35.58
C GLY A 378 -18.19 6.98 34.74
N VAL A 379 -17.32 7.85 34.22
CA VAL A 379 -16.10 7.44 33.54
C VAL A 379 -14.92 8.14 34.19
N PHE A 380 -13.99 7.36 34.74
CA PHE A 380 -12.77 7.88 35.33
C PHE A 380 -11.61 7.63 34.37
N VAL A 381 -10.89 8.68 33.99
CA VAL A 381 -9.83 8.64 32.99
C VAL A 381 -8.49 8.93 33.65
N PHE A 382 -7.62 7.93 33.70
CA PHE A 382 -6.23 8.08 34.10
C PHE A 382 -5.37 8.50 32.92
N SER A 383 -4.48 9.46 33.14
CA SER A 383 -3.36 9.71 32.23
C SER A 383 -2.44 8.49 32.20
N ARG A 384 -2.05 8.03 31.01
CA ARG A 384 -1.13 6.88 30.85
C ARG A 384 0.20 7.08 31.59
N ARG A 385 0.59 8.34 31.83
CA ARG A 385 1.81 8.74 32.55
C ARG A 385 1.76 8.48 34.05
N THR A 386 0.55 8.43 34.62
CA THR A 386 0.32 8.34 36.06
C THR A 386 -0.58 7.19 36.48
N ALA A 387 -1.14 6.45 35.51
CA ALA A 387 -1.97 5.29 35.75
C ALA A 387 -1.26 4.25 36.65
N PRO A 388 -1.95 3.70 37.66
CA PRO A 388 -1.41 2.64 38.51
C PRO A 388 -0.92 1.43 37.70
N PRO A 389 0.20 0.78 38.09
CA PRO A 389 0.68 -0.40 37.42
C PRO A 389 -0.34 -1.56 37.51
N GLY A 390 -0.53 -2.27 36.39
CA GLY A 390 -1.46 -3.40 36.31
C GLY A 390 -2.91 -3.03 36.00
N LEU A 391 -3.22 -1.73 35.83
CA LEU A 391 -4.54 -1.30 35.39
C LEU A 391 -4.76 -1.66 33.91
N GLN A 392 -5.90 -2.27 33.59
CA GLN A 392 -6.29 -2.54 32.21
C GLN A 392 -6.62 -1.22 31.49
N PRO A 393 -6.32 -1.09 30.17
CA PRO A 393 -6.61 0.14 29.43
C PRO A 393 -8.08 0.57 29.50
N LEU A 394 -8.99 -0.40 29.58
CA LEU A 394 -10.42 -0.18 29.77
C LEU A 394 -10.98 -1.26 30.70
N ALA A 395 -11.63 -0.85 31.78
CA ALA A 395 -12.26 -1.75 32.73
C ALA A 395 -13.60 -1.19 33.20
N ARG A 396 -14.55 -2.08 33.51
CA ARG A 396 -15.88 -1.71 34.00
C ARG A 396 -16.08 -2.21 35.43
N TYR A 397 -16.57 -1.34 36.29
CA TYR A 397 -16.90 -1.59 37.69
C TYR A 397 -18.35 -1.16 37.95
N GLY A 398 -19.29 -2.09 37.79
CA GLY A 398 -20.71 -1.79 37.98
C GLY A 398 -21.24 -0.77 36.96
N ARG A 399 -21.48 0.46 37.43
CA ARG A 399 -21.97 1.62 36.66
C ARG A 399 -20.85 2.60 36.29
N ASP A 400 -19.63 2.29 36.68
CA ASP A 400 -18.46 3.12 36.43
C ASP A 400 -17.51 2.42 35.45
N VAL A 401 -16.87 3.21 34.61
CA VAL A 401 -15.87 2.77 33.64
C VAL A 401 -14.56 3.46 34.00
N VAL A 402 -13.47 2.71 34.00
CA VAL A 402 -12.13 3.26 34.19
C VAL A 402 -11.35 3.07 32.90
N ALA A 403 -10.74 4.14 32.41
CA ALA A 403 -9.97 4.16 31.17
C ALA A 403 -8.57 4.73 31.43
N VAL A 404 -7.58 4.24 30.67
CA VAL A 404 -6.23 4.81 30.58
C VAL A 404 -6.07 5.46 29.22
N TRP A 405 -5.79 6.75 29.20
CA TRP A 405 -5.72 7.55 27.99
C TRP A 405 -4.47 8.43 27.99
N ASP A 406 -3.94 8.71 26.81
CA ASP A 406 -2.78 9.55 26.60
C ASP A 406 -3.10 10.60 25.54
N ALA A 407 -3.22 11.86 25.97
CA ALA A 407 -3.59 12.96 25.10
C ALA A 407 -2.57 13.24 23.98
N GLU A 408 -1.33 12.75 24.10
CA GLU A 408 -0.28 12.90 23.08
C GLU A 408 -0.21 11.69 22.10
N ASP A 409 -0.95 10.61 22.37
CA ASP A 409 -0.95 9.38 21.57
C ASP A 409 -2.32 9.14 20.90
N PRO A 410 -2.48 9.49 19.60
CA PRO A 410 -3.74 9.31 18.88
C PRO A 410 -4.26 7.87 18.82
N ALA A 411 -3.39 6.87 18.99
CA ALA A 411 -3.83 5.48 19.04
C ALA A 411 -4.63 5.18 20.32
N SER A 412 -4.39 5.94 21.39
CA SER A 412 -5.09 5.79 22.66
C SER A 412 -6.50 6.36 22.66
N ASP A 413 -6.85 7.23 21.70
CA ASP A 413 -8.21 7.78 21.52
C ASP A 413 -9.26 6.69 21.30
N LEU A 414 -8.86 5.54 20.75
CA LEU A 414 -9.73 4.38 20.61
C LEU A 414 -10.26 3.90 21.97
N VAL A 415 -9.43 3.96 23.01
CA VAL A 415 -9.82 3.57 24.39
C VAL A 415 -10.87 4.53 24.92
N LEU A 416 -10.70 5.83 24.67
CA LEU A 416 -11.65 6.86 25.09
C LEU A 416 -13.01 6.69 24.38
N ARG A 417 -13.01 6.45 23.06
CA ARG A 417 -14.22 6.15 22.28
C ARG A 417 -14.91 4.88 22.76
N ALA A 418 -14.14 3.83 23.08
CA ALA A 418 -14.68 2.61 23.64
C ALA A 418 -15.31 2.85 25.02
N ALA A 419 -14.66 3.65 25.88
CA ALA A 419 -15.22 4.05 27.17
C ALA A 419 -16.53 4.81 27.01
N ALA A 420 -16.59 5.77 26.08
CA ALA A 420 -17.81 6.54 25.78
C ALA A 420 -18.95 5.64 25.26
N SER A 421 -18.63 4.69 24.37
CA SER A 421 -19.59 3.71 23.84
C SER A 421 -20.14 2.80 24.94
N VAL A 422 -19.27 2.25 25.79
CA VAL A 422 -19.68 1.43 26.94
C VAL A 422 -20.52 2.26 27.92
N ALA A 423 -20.09 3.47 28.24
CA ALA A 423 -20.80 4.35 29.16
C ALA A 423 -22.21 4.70 28.66
N ARG A 424 -22.34 4.99 27.35
CA ARG A 424 -23.64 5.21 26.70
C ARG A 424 -24.54 3.98 26.78
N ALA A 425 -24.03 2.81 26.45
CA ALA A 425 -24.79 1.56 26.55
C ALA A 425 -25.26 1.29 27.98
N LEU A 426 -24.42 1.59 28.98
CA LEU A 426 -24.81 1.49 30.39
C LEU A 426 -25.88 2.50 30.77
N ALA A 427 -25.77 3.76 30.33
CA ALA A 427 -26.74 4.80 30.63
C ALA A 427 -28.13 4.46 30.06
N VAL A 428 -28.17 3.91 28.83
CA VAL A 428 -29.39 3.39 28.22
C VAL A 428 -30.00 2.26 29.05
N ARG A 429 -29.18 1.28 29.45
CA ARG A 429 -29.65 0.15 30.25
C ARG A 429 -30.17 0.57 31.63
N GLU A 430 -29.48 1.50 32.30
CA GLU A 430 -29.91 2.01 33.61
C GLU A 430 -31.22 2.80 33.51
N ARG A 431 -31.43 3.54 32.40
CA ARG A 431 -32.69 4.25 32.19
C ARG A 431 -33.86 3.28 31.99
N ALA A 432 -33.68 2.27 31.14
CA ALA A 432 -34.70 1.24 30.92
C ALA A 432 -35.09 0.51 32.21
N ALA A 433 -34.12 0.19 33.07
CA ALA A 433 -34.39 -0.40 34.38
C ALA A 433 -35.11 0.56 35.33
N GLY A 434 -34.77 1.85 35.28
CA GLY A 434 -35.43 2.91 36.05
C GLY A 434 -36.89 3.11 35.65
N ASP A 435 -37.19 3.13 34.35
CA ASP A 435 -38.55 3.31 33.84
C ASP A 435 -39.45 2.12 34.24
N GLN A 436 -38.94 0.89 34.13
CA GLN A 436 -39.66 -0.31 34.59
C GLN A 436 -39.96 -0.29 36.10
N THR A 437 -39.03 0.22 36.91
CA THR A 437 -39.21 0.37 38.35
C THR A 437 -40.24 1.45 38.68
N ALA A 438 -40.23 2.57 37.94
CA ALA A 438 -41.20 3.65 38.11
C ALA A 438 -42.63 3.21 37.75
N GLU A 439 -42.80 2.47 36.64
CA GLU A 439 -44.08 1.87 36.26
C GLU A 439 -44.60 0.91 37.35
N THR A 440 -43.71 0.09 37.91
CA THR A 440 -44.06 -0.84 39.00
C THR A 440 -44.47 -0.09 40.27
N SER A 441 -43.73 0.95 40.67
CA SER A 441 -44.08 1.78 41.82
C SER A 441 -45.41 2.51 41.62
N GLN A 442 -45.67 3.04 40.42
CA GLN A 442 -46.93 3.69 40.09
C GLN A 442 -48.10 2.70 40.14
N ALA A 443 -47.89 1.46 39.69
CA ALA A 443 -48.88 0.39 39.84
C ALA A 443 -49.16 0.06 41.31
N ILE A 444 -48.13 0.03 42.16
CA ILE A 444 -48.26 -0.19 43.61
C ILE A 444 -49.01 0.99 44.28
N GLU A 445 -48.68 2.24 43.94
CA GLU A 445 -49.39 3.41 44.47
C GLU A 445 -50.87 3.43 44.07
N LEU A 446 -51.19 3.10 42.81
CA LEU A 446 -52.57 2.98 42.33
C LEU A 446 -53.32 1.86 43.06
N ALA A 447 -52.68 0.70 43.25
CA ALA A 447 -53.25 -0.40 44.01
C ALA A 447 -53.49 0.00 45.49
N THR A 448 -52.57 0.75 46.08
CA THR A 448 -52.65 1.21 47.48
C THR A 448 -53.81 2.19 47.66
N ARG A 449 -53.95 3.18 46.78
CA ARG A 449 -55.10 4.10 46.78
C ARG A 449 -56.44 3.38 46.57
N ALA A 450 -56.46 2.33 45.76
CA ALA A 450 -57.66 1.51 45.57
C ALA A 450 -58.05 0.77 46.86
N VAL A 451 -57.07 0.23 47.60
CA VAL A 451 -57.28 -0.41 48.90
C VAL A 451 -57.75 0.62 49.94
N GLU A 452 -57.14 1.81 50.01
CA GLU A 452 -57.58 2.89 50.91
C GLU A 452 -59.04 3.27 50.67
N LYS A 453 -59.45 3.37 49.40
CA LYS A 453 -60.85 3.65 49.03
C LYS A 453 -61.80 2.53 49.48
N GLN A 454 -61.41 1.26 49.33
CA GLN A 454 -62.20 0.12 49.81
C GLN A 454 -62.30 0.06 51.34
N VAL A 455 -61.22 0.40 52.05
CA VAL A 455 -61.23 0.54 53.52
C VAL A 455 -62.19 1.64 53.96
N GLY A 456 -62.27 2.75 53.21
CA GLY A 456 -63.29 3.79 53.43
C GLY A 456 -64.72 3.26 53.33
N TYR A 457 -65.05 2.49 52.29
CA TYR A 457 -66.38 1.86 52.18
C TYR A 457 -66.68 0.88 53.31
N LEU A 458 -65.68 0.14 53.79
CA LEU A 458 -65.84 -0.74 54.95
C LEU A 458 -66.14 0.06 56.24
N GLN A 459 -65.52 1.23 56.41
CA GLN A 459 -65.83 2.12 57.55
C GLN A 459 -67.26 2.67 57.47
N GLU A 460 -67.77 2.98 56.28
CA GLU A 460 -69.18 3.37 56.07
C GLU A 460 -70.13 2.23 56.47
N ILE A 461 -69.84 0.99 56.06
CA ILE A 461 -70.62 -0.20 56.45
C ILE A 461 -70.62 -0.40 57.97
N ILE A 462 -69.47 -0.22 58.64
CA ILE A 462 -69.37 -0.27 60.11
C ILE A 462 -70.27 0.79 60.73
N THR A 463 -70.27 2.01 60.20
CA THR A 463 -71.10 3.13 60.69
C THR A 463 -72.60 2.84 60.53
N TRP A 464 -73.01 2.32 59.38
CA TRP A 464 -74.40 1.90 59.16
C TRP A 464 -74.79 0.75 60.09
N SER A 465 -73.92 -0.22 60.29
CA SER A 465 -74.15 -1.35 61.20
C SER A 465 -74.32 -0.89 62.66
N ALA A 466 -73.50 0.07 63.12
CA ALA A 466 -73.65 0.68 64.43
C ALA A 466 -74.99 1.43 64.57
N THR A 467 -75.41 2.12 63.52
CA THR A 467 -76.71 2.82 63.48
C THR A 467 -77.88 1.83 63.53
N ILE A 468 -77.80 0.73 62.77
CA ILE A 468 -78.79 -0.36 62.80
C ILE A 468 -78.88 -0.96 64.20
N LYS A 469 -77.74 -1.22 64.86
CA LYS A 469 -77.71 -1.73 66.23
C LYS A 469 -78.43 -0.79 67.21
N ASN A 470 -78.09 0.51 67.20
CA ASN A 470 -78.75 1.50 68.06
C ASN A 470 -80.26 1.60 67.80
N ASN A 471 -80.69 1.52 66.54
CA ASN A 471 -82.10 1.54 66.20
C ASN A 471 -82.81 0.24 66.62
N ALA A 472 -82.17 -0.92 66.47
CA ALA A 472 -82.69 -2.19 66.94
C ALA A 472 -82.86 -2.20 68.47
N GLU A 473 -81.90 -1.66 69.22
CA GLU A 473 -82.00 -1.49 70.67
C GLU A 473 -83.21 -0.62 71.06
N LYS A 474 -83.46 0.50 70.35
CA LYS A 474 -84.65 1.33 70.57
C LYS A 474 -85.96 0.60 70.26
N VAL A 475 -85.98 -0.21 69.19
CA VAL A 475 -87.16 -1.01 68.83
C VAL A 475 -87.45 -2.06 69.91
N ILE A 476 -86.42 -2.73 70.42
CA ILE A 476 -86.54 -3.71 71.50
C ILE A 476 -87.06 -3.05 72.79
N ASP A 477 -86.51 -1.90 73.19
CA ASP A 477 -86.98 -1.16 74.37
C ASP A 477 -88.46 -0.77 74.23
N ARG A 478 -88.84 -0.24 73.07
CA ARG A 478 -90.24 0.15 72.80
C ARG A 478 -91.19 -1.04 72.80
N ALA A 479 -90.81 -2.16 72.19
CA ALA A 479 -91.59 -3.39 72.20
C ALA A 479 -91.75 -3.92 73.64
N THR A 480 -90.69 -3.86 74.45
CA THR A 480 -90.71 -4.30 75.85
C THR A 480 -91.64 -3.44 76.69
N ARG A 481 -91.61 -2.11 76.53
CA ARG A 481 -92.55 -1.17 77.20
C ARG A 481 -93.99 -1.42 76.78
N MET A 482 -94.26 -1.53 75.48
CA MET A 482 -95.61 -1.83 74.98
C MET A 482 -96.15 -3.15 75.53
N ALA A 483 -95.32 -4.19 75.61
CA ALA A 483 -95.72 -5.47 76.19
C ALA A 483 -95.97 -5.40 77.71
N ALA A 484 -95.30 -4.49 78.43
CA ALA A 484 -95.57 -4.23 79.83
C ALA A 484 -96.87 -3.43 80.02
N ASP A 485 -97.11 -2.42 79.19
CA ASP A 485 -98.32 -1.60 79.24
C ASP A 485 -99.56 -2.44 78.86
N LEU A 486 -99.48 -3.27 77.81
CA LEU A 486 -100.54 -4.21 77.45
C LEU A 486 -100.85 -5.20 78.58
N ARG A 487 -99.83 -5.69 79.30
CA ARG A 487 -100.05 -6.57 80.47
C ARG A 487 -100.82 -5.85 81.57
N LYS A 488 -100.48 -4.60 81.87
CA LYS A 488 -101.23 -3.80 82.86
C LYS A 488 -102.67 -3.54 82.44
N GLU A 489 -102.91 -3.26 81.15
CA GLU A 489 -104.28 -3.09 80.64
C GLU A 489 -105.08 -4.40 80.69
N VAL A 490 -104.45 -5.54 80.43
CA VAL A 490 -105.09 -6.86 80.62
C VAL A 490 -105.41 -7.11 82.09
N GLU A 491 -104.47 -6.85 83.02
CA GLU A 491 -104.72 -6.96 84.47
C GLU A 491 -105.89 -6.05 84.90
N ARG A 492 -105.93 -4.82 84.41
CA ARG A 492 -107.02 -3.87 84.68
C ARG A 492 -108.36 -4.34 84.10
N LEU A 493 -108.35 -4.91 82.89
CA LEU A 493 -109.54 -5.51 82.28
C LEU A 493 -110.02 -6.72 83.08
N ASP A 494 -109.11 -7.59 83.52
CA ASP A 494 -109.43 -8.75 84.36
C ASP A 494 -110.02 -8.32 85.71
N GLU A 495 -109.49 -7.27 86.34
CA GLU A 495 -110.07 -6.65 87.54
C GLU A 495 -111.48 -6.11 87.30
N GLN A 496 -111.71 -5.42 86.18
CA GLN A 496 -113.03 -4.90 85.80
C GLN A 496 -114.03 -6.02 85.49
N VAL A 497 -113.62 -7.08 84.80
CA VAL A 497 -114.44 -8.26 84.52
C VAL A 497 -114.77 -9.01 85.81
N ALA A 498 -113.81 -9.14 86.73
CA ALA A 498 -114.05 -9.73 88.05
C ALA A 498 -115.08 -8.90 88.85
N ALA A 499 -114.96 -7.57 88.84
CA ALA A 499 -115.92 -6.67 89.48
C ALA A 499 -117.33 -6.81 88.91
N LEU A 500 -117.48 -6.95 87.59
CA LEU A 500 -118.76 -7.18 86.92
C LEU A 500 -119.38 -8.55 87.27
N ARG A 501 -118.57 -9.58 87.53
CA ARG A 501 -119.06 -10.91 87.96
C ARG A 501 -119.51 -10.95 89.43
N THR A 502 -119.11 -9.97 90.24
CA THR A 502 -119.47 -9.84 91.66
C THR A 502 -120.57 -8.81 91.93
N ALA A 503 -121.08 -8.13 90.90
CA ALA A 503 -122.25 -7.26 91.03
C ALA A 503 -123.54 -8.12 91.09
N PRO A 504 -124.44 -7.88 92.07
CA PRO A 504 -125.61 -8.74 92.36
C PRO A 504 -126.70 -8.72 91.30
#